data_AF-H6C3S1-F1
#
_entry.id   AF-H6C3S1-F1
#
_cell.length_a   1.000
_cell.length_b   1.000
_cell.length_c   1.000
_cell.angle_alpha   90.00
_cell.angle_beta   90.00
_cell.angle_gamma   90.00
#
_symmetry.space_group_name_H-M   'P 1'
#
loop_
_entity.id
_entity.type
_entity.pdbx_description
1 polymer ?
#
loop_
_entity_poly.entity_id
_entity_poly.type
_entity_poly.pdbx_seq_one_letter_code
_entity_poly.pdbx_strand_id
1 'polypeptide(L)'
;MITLGSLVGKTNIKIISIITTVVFMSTVITDFFGRTGLPSTSKFDGQPNSSRGRSSIGKLSMLYGEPNSLYERALSAHLPHNKNFGYSMYVLREKTLPGYWSKPAYILDQLLAELALPQEERLKWLVWFDGDTVLMNPKIPLEIFLPPDDEWGHVHALVTNDHRGLNNGVFFLRVHEWSVWLMTACLGTEIFDPEIELEFGDQSAMGMWLKKERFRNNTIHVPQRWFNAYAGYRGEKTDLFADPMAPQTKFRHNSIKEGDLLVHHAGHKSLRAQRMAPWMDVAEQHLPQWELDLDETTYEQEIRDFWKNEAPKERKLVDDLIKKEDQKAREKAKQKEADARKKEEEAKKKQEDAKKADELKKKAEASKADDEAKRKEEETKKADEAKQKDPST
;
A
#
# COMPACT_ATOMS: atom_id res chain seq x y z
N MET A 1 -77.74 -32.28 12.89
CA MET A 1 -76.59 -31.36 13.07
C MET A 1 -75.37 -31.99 12.43
N ILE A 2 -74.65 -31.20 11.63
CA ILE A 2 -73.57 -31.64 10.76
C ILE A 2 -72.33 -31.99 11.60
N THR A 3 -71.76 -33.17 11.34
CA THR A 3 -70.45 -33.62 11.82
C THR A 3 -69.33 -33.02 10.98
N LEU A 4 -68.42 -32.25 11.59
CA LEU A 4 -67.14 -31.86 10.99
C LEU A 4 -66.07 -32.86 11.44
N GLY A 5 -65.64 -33.73 10.53
CA GLY A 5 -64.54 -34.68 10.72
C GLY A 5 -63.98 -35.07 9.36
N SER A 6 -63.30 -34.13 8.71
CA SER A 6 -62.75 -34.30 7.38
C SER A 6 -61.31 -34.82 7.43
N LEU A 7 -61.14 -35.97 6.78
CA LEU A 7 -59.93 -36.63 6.34
C LEU A 7 -58.75 -35.69 6.03
N VAL A 8 -57.70 -35.73 6.86
CA VAL A 8 -56.35 -35.40 6.42
C VAL A 8 -55.69 -36.71 5.98
N GLY A 9 -55.82 -37.02 4.69
CA GLY A 9 -55.32 -38.23 4.07
C GLY A 9 -53.79 -38.31 4.12
N LYS A 10 -53.28 -39.47 4.55
CA LYS A 10 -51.85 -39.85 4.57
C LYS A 10 -51.13 -39.65 3.22
N THR A 11 -51.87 -39.46 2.14
CA THR A 11 -51.37 -39.16 0.79
C THR A 11 -50.73 -37.77 0.69
N ASN A 12 -51.24 -36.76 1.41
CA ASN A 12 -50.71 -35.39 1.34
C ASN A 12 -49.33 -35.26 2.02
N ILE A 13 -49.06 -36.03 3.07
CA ILE A 13 -47.76 -36.00 3.77
C ILE A 13 -46.65 -36.60 2.91
N LYS A 14 -46.93 -37.65 2.13
CA LYS A 14 -45.96 -38.24 1.20
C LYS A 14 -45.63 -37.31 0.03
N ILE A 15 -46.63 -36.62 -0.51
CA ILE A 15 -46.43 -35.66 -1.60
C ILE A 15 -45.65 -34.43 -1.10
N ILE A 16 -45.99 -33.90 0.08
CA ILE A 16 -45.24 -32.79 0.70
C ILE A 16 -43.80 -33.23 0.97
N SER A 17 -43.57 -34.42 1.55
CA SER A 17 -42.21 -34.92 1.80
C SER A 17 -41.39 -35.07 0.53
N ILE A 18 -41.96 -35.57 -0.57
CA ILE A 18 -41.25 -35.70 -1.86
C ILE A 18 -40.93 -34.32 -2.44
N ILE A 19 -41.88 -33.39 -2.42
CA ILE A 19 -41.67 -32.01 -2.90
C ILE A 19 -40.60 -31.32 -2.06
N THR A 20 -40.61 -31.47 -0.73
CA THR A 20 -39.58 -30.91 0.14
C THR A 20 -38.20 -31.52 -0.16
N THR A 21 -38.10 -32.84 -0.33
CA THR A 21 -36.82 -33.49 -0.68
C THR A 21 -36.31 -33.08 -2.06
N VAL A 22 -37.17 -32.90 -3.05
CA VAL A 22 -36.79 -32.43 -4.39
C VAL A 22 -36.36 -30.96 -4.36
N VAL A 23 -37.03 -30.11 -3.58
CA VAL A 23 -36.63 -28.71 -3.40
C VAL A 23 -35.28 -28.63 -2.68
N PHE A 24 -35.05 -29.41 -1.62
CA PHE A 24 -33.76 -29.45 -0.93
C PHE A 24 -32.63 -30.05 -1.79
N MET A 25 -32.91 -31.08 -2.61
CA MET A 25 -31.92 -31.57 -3.57
C MET A 25 -31.64 -30.54 -4.66
N SER A 26 -32.65 -29.81 -5.13
CA SER A 26 -32.45 -28.75 -6.13
C SER A 26 -31.60 -27.61 -5.57
N THR A 27 -31.76 -27.22 -4.30
CA THR A 27 -30.89 -26.21 -3.67
C THR A 27 -29.47 -26.72 -3.48
N VAL A 28 -29.28 -28.00 -3.11
CA VAL A 28 -27.93 -28.59 -2.99
C VAL A 28 -27.24 -28.75 -4.35
N ILE A 29 -28.00 -29.07 -5.40
CA ILE A 29 -27.49 -29.13 -6.78
C ILE A 29 -27.18 -27.72 -7.30
N THR A 30 -28.00 -26.72 -6.97
CA THR A 30 -27.73 -25.32 -7.32
C THR A 30 -26.55 -24.74 -6.53
N ASP A 31 -26.29 -25.19 -5.30
CA ASP A 31 -25.07 -24.87 -4.55
C ASP A 31 -23.84 -25.61 -5.10
N PHE A 32 -24.00 -26.85 -5.56
CA PHE A 32 -22.93 -27.64 -6.19
C PHE A 32 -22.51 -27.07 -7.55
N PHE A 33 -23.48 -26.59 -8.35
CA PHE A 33 -23.20 -25.87 -9.59
C PHE A 33 -22.86 -24.38 -9.36
N GLY A 34 -23.38 -23.76 -8.30
CA GLY A 34 -23.08 -22.39 -7.90
C GLY A 34 -21.64 -22.19 -7.43
N ARG A 35 -21.00 -23.25 -6.90
CA ARG A 35 -19.56 -23.26 -6.56
C ARG A 35 -18.61 -23.26 -7.76
N THR A 36 -19.11 -23.42 -8.99
CA THR A 36 -18.28 -23.25 -10.20
C THR A 36 -18.21 -21.80 -10.68
N GLY A 37 -18.99 -20.90 -10.07
CA GLY A 37 -18.94 -19.46 -10.32
C GLY A 37 -17.98 -18.74 -9.38
N LEU A 38 -16.70 -19.14 -9.34
CA LEU A 38 -15.66 -18.21 -8.89
C LEU A 38 -15.71 -16.98 -9.81
N PRO A 39 -15.62 -15.74 -9.28
CA PRO A 39 -15.46 -14.57 -10.14
C PRO A 39 -14.30 -14.83 -11.08
N SER A 40 -14.49 -14.53 -12.37
CA SER A 40 -13.52 -14.77 -13.44
C SER A 40 -12.21 -14.02 -13.15
N THR A 41 -11.31 -14.63 -12.39
CA THR A 41 -9.89 -14.30 -12.47
C THR A 41 -9.44 -14.80 -13.84
N SER A 42 -9.26 -13.87 -14.78
CA SER A 42 -8.81 -14.24 -16.11
C SER A 42 -7.40 -14.82 -15.98
N LYS A 43 -7.31 -16.14 -16.13
CA LYS A 43 -6.03 -16.82 -16.32
C LYS A 43 -5.38 -16.20 -17.55
N PHE A 44 -4.20 -15.60 -17.39
CA PHE A 44 -3.52 -14.95 -18.49
C PHE A 44 -2.96 -16.02 -19.44
N ASP A 45 -3.26 -15.91 -20.74
CA ASP A 45 -2.91 -16.90 -21.75
C ASP A 45 -1.39 -17.08 -21.87
N GLY A 46 -0.91 -18.31 -21.66
CA GLY A 46 0.51 -18.64 -21.64
C GLY A 46 0.92 -19.78 -20.69
N GLN A 47 -0.02 -20.61 -20.22
CA GLN A 47 0.33 -21.75 -19.38
C GLN A 47 1.28 -22.73 -20.08
N PRO A 48 2.20 -23.37 -19.34
CA PRO A 48 3.08 -24.40 -19.89
C PRO A 48 2.27 -25.61 -20.35
N ASN A 49 2.53 -26.07 -21.58
CA ASN A 49 2.14 -27.41 -22.00
C ASN A 49 2.81 -28.44 -21.09
N SER A 50 2.00 -29.35 -20.55
CA SER A 50 2.29 -30.26 -19.44
C SER A 50 3.37 -31.32 -19.74
N SER A 51 4.64 -30.99 -19.50
CA SER A 51 5.68 -32.01 -19.26
C SER A 51 6.51 -31.80 -17.99
N ARG A 52 6.48 -30.59 -17.40
CA ARG A 52 7.01 -30.30 -16.05
C ARG A 52 5.85 -30.07 -15.08
N GLY A 53 5.99 -30.58 -13.86
CA GLY A 53 4.98 -30.39 -12.79
C GLY A 53 4.71 -28.91 -12.51
N ARG A 54 3.49 -28.58 -12.09
CA ARG A 54 3.08 -27.23 -11.69
C ARG A 54 3.97 -26.73 -10.55
N SER A 55 4.54 -25.52 -10.65
CA SER A 55 5.29 -24.92 -9.54
C SER A 55 4.36 -24.66 -8.35
N SER A 56 4.93 -24.73 -7.14
CA SER A 56 4.23 -24.37 -5.91
C SER A 56 4.13 -22.85 -5.70
N ILE A 57 4.64 -22.04 -6.63
CA ILE A 57 4.60 -20.58 -6.59
C ILE A 57 3.62 -20.04 -7.64
N GLY A 58 2.73 -19.14 -7.23
CA GLY A 58 1.90 -18.33 -8.12
C GLY A 58 2.29 -16.86 -8.09
N LYS A 59 2.24 -16.19 -9.23
CA LYS A 59 2.46 -14.75 -9.33
C LYS A 59 1.14 -13.99 -9.41
N LEU A 60 1.04 -12.88 -8.70
CA LEU A 60 -0.12 -11.99 -8.70
C LEU A 60 0.30 -10.60 -9.14
N SER A 61 -0.55 -9.96 -9.92
CA SER A 61 -0.43 -8.54 -10.27
C SER A 61 -1.81 -7.93 -10.48
N MET A 62 -1.85 -6.62 -10.71
CA MET A 62 -3.05 -5.91 -11.17
C MET A 62 -2.69 -4.96 -12.30
N LEU A 63 -3.51 -4.98 -13.34
CA LEU A 63 -3.42 -4.06 -14.47
C LEU A 63 -4.83 -3.86 -15.01
N TYR A 64 -5.45 -2.75 -14.62
CA TYR A 64 -6.84 -2.39 -14.93
C TYR A 64 -6.96 -0.96 -15.44
N GLY A 65 -8.10 -0.65 -16.04
CA GLY A 65 -8.38 0.64 -16.70
C GLY A 65 -8.05 0.60 -18.19
N GLU A 66 -7.86 1.77 -18.80
CA GLU A 66 -7.52 1.86 -20.22
C GLU A 66 -6.22 1.09 -20.52
N PRO A 67 -6.21 0.23 -21.55
CA PRO A 67 -5.02 -0.52 -21.93
C PRO A 67 -3.81 0.39 -22.12
N ASN A 68 -2.73 0.08 -21.40
CA ASN A 68 -1.46 0.79 -21.51
C ASN A 68 -0.41 -0.16 -22.07
N SER A 69 0.02 0.10 -23.30
CA SER A 69 0.95 -0.77 -24.03
C SER A 69 2.27 -1.01 -23.30
N LEU A 70 2.77 -0.04 -22.54
CA LEU A 70 4.02 -0.21 -21.78
C LEU A 70 3.85 -1.19 -20.62
N TYR A 71 2.74 -1.10 -19.87
CA TYR A 71 2.48 -2.03 -18.77
C TYR A 71 2.10 -3.44 -19.28
N GLU A 72 1.40 -3.55 -20.41
CA GLU A 72 1.15 -4.85 -21.04
C GLU A 72 2.44 -5.51 -21.54
N ARG A 73 3.39 -4.72 -22.09
CA ARG A 73 4.75 -5.21 -22.43
C ARG A 73 5.46 -5.77 -21.20
N ALA A 74 5.46 -5.02 -20.10
CA ALA A 74 6.10 -5.43 -18.85
C ALA A 74 5.49 -6.71 -18.28
N LEU A 75 4.15 -6.80 -18.27
CA LEU A 75 3.44 -8.00 -17.84
C LEU A 75 3.76 -9.20 -18.74
N SER A 76 3.85 -8.99 -20.05
CA SER A 76 4.19 -10.04 -21.03
C SER A 76 5.61 -10.57 -20.86
N ALA A 77 6.56 -9.76 -20.36
CA ALA A 77 7.91 -10.20 -20.06
C ALA A 77 7.96 -11.31 -18.98
N HIS A 78 6.90 -11.46 -18.16
CA HIS A 78 6.81 -12.56 -17.21
C HIS A 78 6.42 -13.90 -17.86
N LEU A 79 5.87 -13.93 -19.09
CA LEU A 79 5.41 -15.15 -19.75
C LEU A 79 6.54 -16.17 -20.00
N PRO A 80 7.70 -15.80 -20.59
CA PRO A 80 8.81 -16.74 -20.75
C PRO A 80 9.30 -17.27 -19.40
N HIS A 81 9.40 -16.39 -18.39
CA HIS A 81 9.81 -16.76 -17.04
C HIS A 81 8.82 -17.76 -16.40
N ASN A 82 7.52 -17.54 -16.55
CA ASN A 82 6.47 -18.45 -16.08
C ASN A 82 6.55 -19.81 -16.77
N LYS A 83 6.75 -19.82 -18.09
CA LYS A 83 6.88 -21.05 -18.88
C LYS A 83 8.12 -21.85 -18.47
N ASN A 84 9.25 -21.18 -18.20
CA ASN A 84 10.51 -21.83 -17.86
C ASN A 84 10.42 -22.61 -16.52
N PHE A 85 9.79 -22.01 -15.51
CA PHE A 85 9.72 -22.55 -14.16
C PHE A 85 8.34 -23.12 -13.76
N GLY A 86 7.35 -23.06 -14.64
CA GLY A 86 6.01 -23.60 -14.39
C GLY A 86 5.15 -22.75 -13.44
N TYR A 87 5.39 -21.44 -13.37
CA TYR A 87 4.59 -20.54 -12.54
C TYR A 87 3.22 -20.26 -13.14
N SER A 88 2.19 -20.26 -12.29
CA SER A 88 0.90 -19.68 -12.64
C SER A 88 0.93 -18.17 -12.41
N MET A 89 0.21 -17.39 -13.23
CA MET A 89 0.12 -15.94 -13.08
C MET A 89 -1.34 -15.49 -13.16
N TYR A 90 -1.75 -14.70 -12.17
CA TYR A 90 -3.11 -14.20 -12.01
C TYR A 90 -3.08 -12.68 -12.00
N VAL A 91 -3.83 -12.05 -12.89
CA VAL A 91 -3.80 -10.59 -13.07
C VAL A 91 -5.19 -10.02 -12.86
N LEU A 92 -5.34 -9.16 -11.86
CA LEU A 92 -6.58 -8.43 -11.67
C LEU A 92 -6.75 -7.41 -12.80
N ARG A 93 -7.76 -7.62 -13.64
CA ARG A 93 -8.04 -6.77 -14.82
C ARG A 93 -9.10 -5.70 -14.59
N GLU A 94 -9.83 -5.78 -13.49
CA GLU A 94 -10.88 -4.83 -13.12
C GLU A 94 -10.67 -4.30 -11.71
N LYS A 95 -10.92 -3.00 -11.52
CA LYS A 95 -10.80 -2.38 -10.20
C LYS A 95 -11.94 -2.86 -9.30
N THR A 96 -11.62 -3.51 -8.18
CA THR A 96 -12.61 -4.08 -7.26
C THR A 96 -12.95 -3.15 -6.10
N LEU A 97 -11.97 -2.42 -5.58
CA LEU A 97 -12.13 -1.51 -4.44
C LEU A 97 -11.52 -0.13 -4.71
N PRO A 98 -12.03 0.95 -4.08
CA PRO A 98 -11.50 2.29 -4.21
C PRO A 98 -10.06 2.41 -3.67
N GLY A 99 -9.41 3.53 -4.01
CA GLY A 99 -8.05 3.83 -3.54
C GLY A 99 -7.05 2.73 -3.90
N TYR A 100 -6.34 2.25 -2.87
CA TYR A 100 -5.24 1.29 -2.96
C TYR A 100 -5.67 -0.13 -2.54
N TRP A 101 -6.96 -0.33 -2.26
CA TRP A 101 -7.45 -1.51 -1.55
C TRP A 101 -7.72 -2.72 -2.46
N SER A 102 -7.72 -2.54 -3.78
CA SER A 102 -7.87 -3.65 -4.74
C SER A 102 -6.75 -4.70 -4.60
N LYS A 103 -5.50 -4.27 -4.35
CA LYS A 103 -4.35 -5.17 -4.15
C LYS A 103 -4.57 -6.13 -2.97
N PRO A 104 -4.73 -5.66 -1.71
CA PRO A 104 -4.89 -6.58 -0.58
C PRO A 104 -6.19 -7.40 -0.67
N ALA A 105 -7.27 -6.89 -1.28
CA ALA A 105 -8.49 -7.68 -1.51
C ALA A 105 -8.29 -8.83 -2.49
N TYR A 106 -7.58 -8.57 -3.59
CA TYR A 106 -7.30 -9.60 -4.58
C TYR A 106 -6.34 -10.68 -4.08
N ILE A 107 -5.32 -10.27 -3.31
CA ILE A 107 -4.44 -11.22 -2.64
C ILE A 107 -5.22 -12.07 -1.63
N LEU A 108 -6.11 -11.44 -0.84
CA LEU A 108 -6.97 -12.17 0.11
C LEU A 108 -7.86 -13.19 -0.58
N ASP A 109 -8.50 -12.82 -1.69
CA ASP A 109 -9.32 -13.72 -2.51
C ASP A 109 -8.52 -14.95 -2.98
N GLN A 110 -7.33 -14.73 -3.55
CA GLN A 110 -6.46 -15.83 -3.99
C GLN A 110 -5.97 -16.71 -2.84
N LEU A 111 -5.62 -16.12 -1.69
CA LEU A 111 -5.22 -16.88 -0.50
C LEU A 111 -6.34 -17.81 -0.02
N LEU A 112 -7.58 -17.31 0.04
CA LEU A 112 -8.74 -18.10 0.44
C LEU A 112 -9.07 -19.19 -0.58
N ALA A 113 -8.96 -18.89 -1.88
CA ALA A 113 -9.15 -19.86 -2.94
C ALA A 113 -8.14 -21.03 -2.86
N GLU A 114 -6.85 -20.73 -2.64
CA GLU A 114 -5.81 -21.76 -2.49
C GLU A 114 -5.95 -22.54 -1.16
N LEU A 115 -6.36 -21.89 -0.07
CA LEU A 115 -6.62 -22.58 1.20
C LEU A 115 -7.82 -23.52 1.16
N ALA A 116 -8.75 -23.32 0.23
CA ALA A 116 -9.91 -24.21 0.02
C ALA A 116 -9.55 -25.50 -0.76
N LEU A 117 -8.37 -25.57 -1.38
CA LEU A 117 -7.86 -26.75 -2.07
C LEU A 117 -7.13 -27.70 -1.10
N PRO A 118 -7.05 -29.01 -1.42
CA PRO A 118 -6.16 -29.93 -0.71
C PRO A 118 -4.70 -29.44 -0.68
N GLN A 119 -3.96 -29.77 0.38
CA GLN A 119 -2.61 -29.25 0.60
C GLN A 119 -1.63 -29.62 -0.54
N GLU A 120 -1.82 -30.77 -1.16
CA GLU A 120 -1.07 -31.31 -2.27
C GLU A 120 -1.39 -30.65 -3.62
N GLU A 121 -2.54 -29.98 -3.74
CA GLU A 121 -2.99 -29.31 -4.98
C GLU A 121 -2.79 -27.80 -4.95
N ARG A 122 -2.75 -27.20 -3.75
CA ARG A 122 -2.62 -25.75 -3.56
C ARG A 122 -1.21 -25.23 -3.78
N LEU A 123 -1.11 -23.97 -4.17
CA LEU A 123 0.13 -23.22 -4.13
C LEU A 123 0.66 -23.12 -2.70
N LYS A 124 1.99 -23.11 -2.54
CA LYS A 124 2.66 -22.84 -1.27
C LYS A 124 2.91 -21.35 -1.07
N TRP A 125 3.23 -20.63 -2.13
CA TRP A 125 3.58 -19.22 -2.08
C TRP A 125 2.92 -18.41 -3.18
N LEU A 126 2.53 -17.19 -2.84
CA LEU A 126 2.08 -16.15 -3.75
C LEU A 126 3.14 -15.05 -3.80
N VAL A 127 3.48 -14.59 -5.00
CA VAL A 127 4.40 -13.47 -5.22
C VAL A 127 3.64 -12.34 -5.85
N TRP A 128 3.48 -11.25 -5.13
CA TRP A 128 2.94 -10.02 -5.69
C TRP A 128 4.03 -9.29 -6.47
N PHE A 129 3.68 -8.71 -7.63
CA PHE A 129 4.49 -7.69 -8.30
C PHE A 129 3.62 -6.57 -8.89
N ASP A 130 4.04 -5.32 -8.70
CA ASP A 130 3.38 -4.15 -9.29
C ASP A 130 3.61 -4.07 -10.81
N GLY A 131 2.67 -3.46 -11.53
CA GLY A 131 2.75 -3.34 -12.99
C GLY A 131 3.92 -2.47 -13.49
N ASP A 132 4.59 -1.72 -12.62
CA ASP A 132 5.76 -0.88 -12.93
C ASP A 132 7.11 -1.57 -12.62
N THR A 133 7.13 -2.89 -12.63
CA THR A 133 8.36 -3.69 -12.65
C THR A 133 8.72 -4.15 -14.06
N VAL A 134 10.02 -4.24 -14.36
CA VAL A 134 10.56 -4.85 -15.58
C VAL A 134 11.38 -6.07 -15.19
N LEU A 135 10.99 -7.24 -15.69
CA LEU A 135 11.74 -8.49 -15.51
C LEU A 135 12.98 -8.47 -16.41
N MET A 136 14.17 -8.47 -15.80
CA MET A 136 15.45 -8.32 -16.50
C MET A 136 16.16 -9.65 -16.75
N ASN A 137 16.03 -10.61 -15.83
CA ASN A 137 16.64 -11.93 -15.96
C ASN A 137 15.58 -13.04 -15.79
N PRO A 138 15.05 -13.62 -16.88
CA PRO A 138 14.05 -14.70 -16.83
C PRO A 138 14.64 -16.06 -16.44
N LYS A 139 15.95 -16.15 -16.18
CA LYS A 139 16.63 -17.38 -15.77
C LYS A 139 16.74 -17.56 -14.26
N ILE A 140 16.31 -16.58 -13.46
CA ILE A 140 16.39 -16.63 -11.99
C ILE A 140 15.12 -17.25 -11.41
N PRO A 141 15.19 -18.46 -10.80
CA PRO A 141 14.02 -19.08 -10.19
C PRO A 141 13.58 -18.31 -8.94
N LEU A 142 12.28 -18.15 -8.73
CA LEU A 142 11.72 -17.54 -7.53
C LEU A 142 11.94 -18.37 -6.26
N GLU A 143 12.11 -19.69 -6.40
CA GLU A 143 12.33 -20.64 -5.30
C GLU A 143 13.58 -20.30 -4.49
N ILE A 144 14.61 -19.69 -5.09
CA ILE A 144 15.86 -19.37 -4.39
C ILE A 144 15.64 -18.37 -3.26
N PHE A 145 14.64 -17.50 -3.37
CA PHE A 145 14.37 -16.46 -2.38
C PHE A 145 13.59 -16.97 -1.17
N LEU A 146 12.98 -18.16 -1.27
CA LEU A 146 12.13 -18.70 -0.22
C LEU A 146 12.93 -19.06 1.04
N PRO A 147 12.32 -18.98 2.23
CA PRO A 147 12.94 -19.47 3.45
C PRO A 147 13.20 -20.97 3.36
N PRO A 148 14.35 -21.47 3.85
CA PRO A 148 14.54 -22.91 3.97
C PRO A 148 13.59 -23.47 5.05
N ASP A 149 12.90 -24.56 4.71
CA ASP A 149 11.74 -25.05 5.47
C ASP A 149 12.08 -25.60 6.87
N ASP A 150 13.34 -26.00 7.10
CA ASP A 150 13.81 -26.62 8.34
C ASP A 150 13.86 -25.65 9.52
N GLU A 151 14.62 -24.55 9.39
CA GLU A 151 14.82 -23.56 10.45
C GLU A 151 13.82 -22.40 10.34
N TRP A 152 13.35 -22.11 9.13
CA TRP A 152 12.57 -20.90 8.82
C TRP A 152 11.15 -21.21 8.36
N GLY A 153 10.64 -22.42 8.64
CA GLY A 153 9.27 -22.83 8.32
C GLY A 153 8.16 -22.00 8.98
N HIS A 154 8.48 -21.19 9.99
CA HIS A 154 7.55 -20.24 10.61
C HIS A 154 7.37 -18.95 9.80
N VAL A 155 8.21 -18.68 8.80
CA VAL A 155 8.13 -17.47 7.98
C VAL A 155 6.98 -17.58 6.98
N HIS A 156 6.16 -16.54 6.91
CA HIS A 156 4.98 -16.45 6.08
C HIS A 156 4.97 -15.23 5.17
N ALA A 157 5.87 -14.26 5.41
CA ALA A 157 6.07 -13.11 4.53
C ALA A 157 7.56 -12.83 4.30
N LEU A 158 7.94 -12.66 3.03
CA LEU A 158 9.22 -12.05 2.65
C LEU A 158 8.94 -10.68 2.06
N VAL A 159 9.51 -9.66 2.69
CA VAL A 159 9.24 -8.26 2.35
C VAL A 159 10.54 -7.48 2.21
N THR A 160 10.46 -6.29 1.63
CA THR A 160 11.61 -5.43 1.42
C THR A 160 11.35 -4.05 1.98
N ASN A 161 12.39 -3.40 2.50
CA ASN A 161 12.35 -2.00 2.90
C ASN A 161 13.19 -1.15 1.96
N ASP A 162 12.76 0.09 1.74
CA ASP A 162 13.54 1.17 1.18
C ASP A 162 13.77 2.30 2.21
N HIS A 163 14.25 3.45 1.75
CA HIS A 163 14.52 4.62 2.59
C HIS A 163 13.28 5.25 3.26
N ARG A 164 12.06 4.85 2.86
CA ARG A 164 10.75 5.28 3.36
C ARG A 164 10.03 4.20 4.17
N GLY A 165 10.64 3.03 4.39
CA GLY A 165 10.05 1.91 5.13
C GLY A 165 9.69 0.76 4.19
N LEU A 166 8.60 0.03 4.49
CA LEU A 166 8.14 -1.08 3.65
C LEU A 166 7.97 -0.61 2.20
N ASN A 167 8.49 -1.38 1.25
CA ASN A 167 8.15 -1.30 -0.16
C ASN A 167 7.43 -2.59 -0.56
N ASN A 168 6.14 -2.49 -0.91
CA ASN A 168 5.31 -3.64 -1.26
C ASN A 168 5.07 -3.77 -2.77
N GLY A 169 6.00 -3.23 -3.57
CA GLY A 169 6.00 -3.38 -5.02
C GLY A 169 6.24 -4.81 -5.46
N VAL A 170 7.11 -5.55 -4.75
CA VAL A 170 7.28 -7.00 -4.90
C VAL A 170 7.48 -7.63 -3.53
N PHE A 171 6.72 -8.68 -3.23
CA PHE A 171 6.83 -9.40 -1.96
C PHE A 171 6.21 -10.80 -2.07
N PHE A 172 6.56 -11.67 -1.12
CA PHE A 172 6.10 -13.05 -1.08
C PHE A 172 5.21 -13.26 0.15
N LEU A 173 4.09 -13.96 -0.03
CA LEU A 173 3.24 -14.45 1.05
C LEU A 173 3.05 -15.95 0.93
N ARG A 174 3.21 -16.67 2.03
CA ARG A 174 2.87 -18.09 2.09
C ARG A 174 1.35 -18.24 2.03
N VAL A 175 0.85 -19.25 1.33
CA VAL A 175 -0.55 -19.67 1.40
C VAL A 175 -0.77 -20.29 2.79
N HIS A 176 -1.22 -19.46 3.72
CA HIS A 176 -1.36 -19.78 5.14
C HIS A 176 -2.40 -18.87 5.78
N GLU A 177 -3.07 -19.33 6.84
CA GLU A 177 -4.06 -18.53 7.58
C GLU A 177 -3.47 -17.22 8.11
N TRP A 178 -2.18 -17.21 8.44
CA TRP A 178 -1.46 -16.02 8.87
C TRP A 178 -1.53 -14.90 7.82
N SER A 179 -1.34 -15.24 6.55
CA SER A 179 -1.36 -14.29 5.43
C SER A 179 -2.78 -13.77 5.19
N VAL A 180 -3.80 -14.61 5.38
CA VAL A 180 -5.21 -14.21 5.35
C VAL A 180 -5.48 -13.15 6.42
N TRP A 181 -5.02 -13.37 7.65
CA TRP A 181 -5.18 -12.40 8.73
C TRP A 181 -4.43 -11.10 8.47
N LEU A 182 -3.24 -11.17 7.87
CA LEU A 182 -2.49 -9.97 7.49
C LEU A 182 -3.24 -9.15 6.44
N MET A 183 -3.69 -9.76 5.34
CA MET A 183 -4.43 -9.05 4.29
C MET A 183 -5.79 -8.52 4.78
N THR A 184 -6.47 -9.28 5.66
CA THR A 184 -7.69 -8.82 6.32
C THR A 184 -7.45 -7.59 7.18
N ALA A 185 -6.36 -7.60 7.99
CA ALA A 185 -5.99 -6.45 8.81
C ALA A 185 -5.64 -5.22 7.95
N CYS A 186 -4.87 -5.41 6.88
CA CYS A 186 -4.56 -4.34 5.93
C CYS A 186 -5.84 -3.70 5.38
N LEU A 187 -6.78 -4.50 4.85
CA LEU A 187 -8.06 -4.02 4.32
C LEU A 187 -8.92 -3.33 5.38
N GLY A 188 -8.97 -3.89 6.59
CA GLY A 188 -9.74 -3.34 7.69
C GLY A 188 -9.29 -1.94 8.13
N THR A 189 -8.03 -1.57 7.88
CA THR A 189 -7.45 -0.28 8.25
C THR A 189 -8.30 0.91 7.74
N GLU A 190 -8.79 0.83 6.50
CA GLU A 190 -9.62 1.89 5.90
C GLU A 190 -10.90 2.17 6.69
N ILE A 191 -11.48 1.13 7.30
CA ILE A 191 -12.79 1.21 7.98
C ILE A 191 -12.61 1.49 9.47
N PHE A 192 -11.68 0.79 10.13
CA PHE A 192 -11.56 0.80 11.58
C PHE A 192 -10.56 1.83 12.09
N ASP A 193 -9.61 2.24 11.27
CA ASP A 193 -8.57 3.20 11.62
C ASP A 193 -8.44 4.34 10.57
N PRO A 194 -9.54 4.99 10.15
CA PRO A 194 -9.53 5.98 9.05
C PRO A 194 -8.71 7.24 9.37
N GLU A 195 -8.39 7.47 10.65
CA GLU A 195 -7.60 8.61 11.10
C GLU A 195 -6.08 8.40 10.92
N ILE A 196 -5.63 7.17 10.64
CA ILE A 196 -4.22 6.90 10.42
C ILE A 196 -3.79 7.45 9.06
N GLU A 197 -2.79 8.34 9.08
CA GLU A 197 -2.18 8.85 7.85
C GLU A 197 -1.39 7.74 7.13
N LEU A 198 -1.91 7.30 5.99
CA LEU A 198 -1.27 6.30 5.12
C LEU A 198 -0.55 6.98 3.94
N GLU A 199 0.68 7.46 4.15
CA GLU A 199 1.47 8.19 3.12
C GLU A 199 1.52 7.45 1.77
N PHE A 200 1.60 6.11 1.80
CA PHE A 200 1.65 5.24 0.62
C PHE A 200 0.49 4.24 0.56
N GLY A 201 -0.68 4.58 1.13
CA GLY A 201 -1.87 3.74 1.04
C GLY A 201 -1.68 2.34 1.65
N ASP A 202 -1.94 1.30 0.85
CA ASP A 202 -1.87 -0.10 1.28
C ASP A 202 -0.46 -0.51 1.76
N GLN A 203 0.59 0.08 1.20
CA GLN A 203 1.98 -0.12 1.64
C GLN A 203 2.17 0.36 3.08
N SER A 204 1.66 1.56 3.42
CA SER A 204 1.73 2.08 4.79
C SER A 204 0.95 1.22 5.77
N ALA A 205 -0.24 0.73 5.35
CA ALA A 205 -1.07 -0.14 6.17
C ALA A 205 -0.37 -1.48 6.46
N MET A 206 0.15 -2.14 5.42
CA MET A 206 0.89 -3.39 5.56
C MET A 206 2.14 -3.20 6.42
N GLY A 207 2.92 -2.13 6.20
CA GLY A 207 4.10 -1.83 7.01
C GLY A 207 3.78 -1.65 8.48
N MET A 208 2.67 -0.99 8.81
CA MET A 208 2.19 -0.86 10.19
C MET A 208 1.85 -2.22 10.81
N TRP A 209 1.10 -3.07 10.10
CA TRP A 209 0.66 -4.37 10.62
C TRP A 209 1.83 -5.33 10.81
N LEU A 210 2.78 -5.37 9.87
CA LEU A 210 3.99 -6.20 9.98
C LEU A 210 4.85 -5.85 11.21
N LYS A 211 4.69 -4.66 11.80
CA LYS A 211 5.37 -4.27 13.05
C LYS A 211 4.63 -4.69 14.33
N LYS A 212 3.39 -5.17 14.24
CA LYS A 212 2.61 -5.64 15.41
C LYS A 212 3.07 -7.02 15.84
N GLU A 213 2.99 -7.32 17.14
CA GLU A 213 3.42 -8.62 17.72
C GLU A 213 2.78 -9.83 17.01
N ARG A 214 1.51 -9.70 16.59
CA ARG A 214 0.78 -10.74 15.86
C ARG A 214 1.46 -11.18 14.55
N PHE A 215 2.18 -10.29 13.88
CA PHE A 215 2.69 -10.52 12.53
C PHE A 215 4.23 -10.53 12.46
N ARG A 216 4.90 -9.70 13.26
CA ARG A 216 6.34 -9.48 13.12
C ARG A 216 7.22 -10.72 13.29
N ASN A 217 6.77 -11.73 14.03
CA ASN A 217 7.55 -12.96 14.25
C ASN A 217 7.57 -13.92 13.05
N ASN A 218 6.69 -13.73 12.07
CA ASN A 218 6.56 -14.59 10.90
C ASN A 218 6.92 -13.85 9.60
N THR A 219 7.61 -12.72 9.72
CA THR A 219 8.01 -11.84 8.62
C THR A 219 9.52 -11.73 8.60
N ILE A 220 10.12 -11.75 7.41
CA ILE A 220 11.54 -11.50 7.20
C ILE A 220 11.71 -10.37 6.19
N HIS A 221 12.49 -9.35 6.56
CA HIS A 221 12.96 -8.33 5.63
C HIS A 221 14.23 -8.79 4.93
N VAL A 222 14.14 -9.02 3.62
CA VAL A 222 15.28 -9.43 2.79
C VAL A 222 15.87 -8.22 2.05
N PRO A 223 17.10 -8.33 1.51
CA PRO A 223 17.68 -7.28 0.69
C PRO A 223 16.76 -6.88 -0.48
N GLN A 224 16.40 -5.59 -0.55
CA GLN A 224 15.48 -5.06 -1.56
C GLN A 224 15.90 -5.43 -3.00
N ARG A 225 17.20 -5.44 -3.28
CA ARG A 225 17.74 -5.77 -4.60
C ARG A 225 17.34 -7.16 -5.11
N TRP A 226 17.02 -8.09 -4.23
CA TRP A 226 16.78 -9.47 -4.65
C TRP A 226 15.64 -9.61 -5.64
N PHE A 227 14.54 -8.93 -5.39
CA PHE A 227 13.35 -9.01 -6.25
C PHE A 227 12.55 -7.71 -6.29
N ASN A 228 13.06 -6.61 -5.73
CA ASN A 228 12.36 -5.31 -5.69
C ASN A 228 13.34 -4.14 -5.93
N ALA A 229 14.37 -4.38 -6.74
CA ALA A 229 15.51 -3.50 -6.92
C ALA A 229 15.14 -2.17 -7.59
N TYR A 230 15.79 -1.09 -7.22
CA TYR A 230 15.70 0.17 -7.95
C TYR A 230 16.67 0.22 -9.12
N ALA A 231 16.37 1.03 -10.13
CA ALA A 231 17.21 1.19 -11.33
C ALA A 231 18.63 1.69 -11.00
N GLY A 232 18.80 2.36 -9.86
CA GLY A 232 20.08 2.86 -9.37
C GLY A 232 20.59 4.06 -10.14
N TYR A 233 21.91 4.29 -10.08
CA TYR A 233 22.57 5.41 -10.75
C TYR A 233 23.40 4.84 -11.90
N ARG A 234 22.93 4.97 -13.14
CA ARG A 234 23.61 4.48 -14.35
C ARG A 234 23.61 5.55 -15.44
N GLY A 235 24.79 5.78 -16.03
CA GLY A 235 25.00 6.82 -17.05
C GLY A 235 25.13 8.23 -16.47
N GLU A 236 25.10 9.24 -17.35
CA GLU A 236 25.18 10.66 -16.99
C GLU A 236 23.90 11.20 -16.33
N LYS A 237 22.83 10.41 -16.38
CA LYS A 237 21.51 10.78 -15.90
C LYS A 237 21.35 10.30 -14.45
N THR A 238 20.80 11.19 -13.61
CA THR A 238 20.47 10.94 -12.20
C THR A 238 19.67 9.64 -11.99
N ASP A 239 19.51 9.17 -10.75
CA ASP A 239 18.66 8.01 -10.38
C ASP A 239 17.29 7.97 -11.06
N LEU A 240 16.73 9.13 -11.36
CA LEU A 240 15.46 9.25 -12.06
C LEU A 240 15.46 8.61 -13.46
N PHE A 241 16.53 8.71 -14.24
CA PHE A 241 16.58 8.24 -15.64
C PHE A 241 17.80 7.35 -15.91
N ALA A 242 18.03 6.37 -15.04
CA ALA A 242 19.12 5.42 -15.17
C ALA A 242 19.12 4.71 -16.53
N ASP A 243 20.25 4.74 -17.21
CA ASP A 243 20.48 4.06 -18.49
C ASP A 243 20.90 2.60 -18.25
N PRO A 244 20.09 1.59 -18.64
CA PRO A 244 20.42 0.17 -18.44
C PRO A 244 21.65 -0.29 -19.24
N MET A 245 22.10 0.44 -20.26
CA MET A 245 23.31 0.10 -21.02
C MET A 245 24.56 0.76 -20.45
N ALA A 246 24.42 1.68 -19.52
CA ALA A 246 25.54 2.36 -18.88
C ALA A 246 26.00 1.64 -17.60
N PRO A 247 27.29 1.74 -17.25
CA PRO A 247 27.79 1.23 -15.98
C PRO A 247 27.15 1.99 -14.81
N GLN A 248 27.10 1.34 -13.64
CA GLN A 248 26.72 2.02 -12.41
C GLN A 248 27.74 3.10 -12.06
N THR A 249 27.26 4.33 -11.85
CA THR A 249 28.08 5.47 -11.40
C THR A 249 28.09 5.59 -9.88
N LYS A 250 27.08 5.04 -9.20
CA LYS A 250 27.02 4.97 -7.74
C LYS A 250 26.31 3.70 -7.28
N PHE A 251 27.04 2.87 -6.53
CA PHE A 251 26.49 1.67 -5.94
C PHE A 251 25.54 2.00 -4.77
N ARG A 252 24.35 1.40 -4.79
CA ARG A 252 23.46 1.30 -3.62
C ARG A 252 23.08 -0.17 -3.47
N HIS A 253 23.00 -0.63 -2.23
CA HIS A 253 22.67 -2.02 -1.92
C HIS A 253 21.28 -2.46 -2.41
N ASN A 254 20.38 -1.50 -2.68
CA ASN A 254 19.05 -1.75 -3.21
C ASN A 254 18.91 -1.49 -4.72
N SER A 255 20.01 -1.20 -5.42
CA SER A 255 20.00 -0.97 -6.87
C SER A 255 20.28 -2.24 -7.65
N ILE A 256 19.60 -2.43 -8.77
CA ILE A 256 19.76 -3.56 -9.67
C ILE A 256 21.18 -3.64 -10.24
N LYS A 257 21.76 -4.84 -10.24
CA LYS A 257 22.97 -5.16 -10.99
C LYS A 257 22.68 -6.20 -12.07
N GLU A 258 23.61 -6.31 -13.00
CA GLU A 258 23.66 -7.33 -14.04
C GLU A 258 23.44 -8.73 -13.44
N GLY A 259 22.54 -9.52 -14.03
CA GLY A 259 22.12 -10.83 -13.53
C GLY A 259 20.95 -10.82 -12.53
N ASP A 260 20.56 -9.67 -11.97
CA ASP A 260 19.42 -9.61 -11.05
C ASP A 260 18.06 -9.85 -11.75
N LEU A 261 17.09 -10.36 -10.99
CA LEU A 261 15.77 -10.76 -11.48
C LEU A 261 15.00 -9.63 -12.18
N LEU A 262 14.82 -8.49 -11.52
CA LEU A 262 13.92 -7.42 -11.98
C LEU A 262 14.28 -6.05 -11.42
N VAL A 263 13.80 -5.00 -12.08
CA VAL A 263 13.86 -3.61 -11.64
C VAL A 263 12.44 -3.07 -11.38
N HIS A 264 12.26 -2.29 -10.32
CA HIS A 264 11.01 -1.64 -9.95
C HIS A 264 11.10 -0.11 -10.14
N HIS A 265 10.21 0.44 -10.96
CA HIS A 265 10.11 1.88 -11.26
C HIS A 265 9.14 2.62 -10.34
N ALA A 266 9.35 2.49 -9.03
CA ALA A 266 8.52 3.11 -8.00
C ALA A 266 8.48 4.65 -8.10
N GLY A 267 7.34 5.22 -7.72
CA GLY A 267 7.11 6.66 -7.65
C GLY A 267 7.02 7.37 -9.01
N HIS A 268 7.00 8.72 -8.99
CA HIS A 268 7.03 9.60 -10.17
C HIS A 268 6.09 9.17 -11.32
N LYS A 269 4.79 9.00 -11.02
CA LYS A 269 3.79 8.47 -11.96
C LYS A 269 3.83 9.12 -13.36
N SER A 270 4.05 10.43 -13.45
CA SER A 270 4.09 11.17 -14.72
C SER A 270 5.32 10.88 -15.58
N LEU A 271 6.46 10.51 -14.97
CA LEU A 271 7.71 10.23 -15.66
C LEU A 271 7.96 8.73 -15.84
N ARG A 272 7.22 7.89 -15.12
CA ARG A 272 7.44 6.45 -15.05
C ARG A 272 7.58 5.78 -16.42
N ALA A 273 6.73 6.14 -17.38
CA ALA A 273 6.82 5.56 -18.72
C ALA A 273 8.18 5.82 -19.39
N GLN A 274 8.70 7.05 -19.27
CA GLN A 274 10.01 7.44 -19.80
C GLN A 274 11.16 6.74 -19.08
N ARG A 275 10.99 6.44 -17.79
CA ARG A 275 11.99 5.74 -16.97
C ARG A 275 12.05 4.26 -17.28
N MET A 276 10.90 3.66 -17.56
CA MET A 276 10.71 2.22 -17.69
C MET A 276 10.96 1.74 -19.12
N ALA A 277 10.66 2.54 -20.14
CA ALA A 277 10.83 2.16 -21.55
C ALA A 277 12.26 1.70 -21.91
N PRO A 278 13.35 2.40 -21.52
CA PRO A 278 14.71 1.94 -21.84
C PRO A 278 15.04 0.57 -21.24
N TRP A 279 14.53 0.28 -20.04
CA TRP A 279 14.73 -1.00 -19.36
C TRP A 279 13.96 -2.12 -20.06
N MET A 280 12.74 -1.83 -20.52
CA MET A 280 11.96 -2.76 -21.35
C MET A 280 12.68 -3.08 -22.67
N ASP A 281 13.19 -2.07 -23.35
CA ASP A 281 13.88 -2.24 -24.63
C ASP A 281 15.15 -3.09 -24.47
N VAL A 282 15.84 -3.01 -23.32
CA VAL A 282 16.98 -3.89 -23.00
C VAL A 282 16.54 -5.30 -22.61
N ALA A 283 15.48 -5.45 -21.82
CA ALA A 283 14.96 -6.76 -21.43
C ALA A 283 14.52 -7.59 -22.65
N GLU A 284 13.88 -6.95 -23.64
CA GLU A 284 13.42 -7.60 -24.89
C GLU A 284 14.57 -8.02 -25.82
N GLN A 285 15.78 -7.50 -25.62
CA GLN A 285 16.97 -7.90 -26.37
C GLN A 285 17.62 -9.20 -25.85
N HIS A 286 17.24 -9.67 -24.66
CA HIS A 286 17.81 -10.88 -24.04
C HIS A 286 19.35 -10.85 -23.99
N LEU A 287 19.92 -9.70 -23.59
CA LEU A 287 21.37 -9.51 -23.60
C LEU A 287 22.05 -10.43 -22.58
N PRO A 288 23.14 -11.16 -22.96
CA PRO A 288 23.83 -12.09 -22.06
C PRO A 288 24.34 -11.45 -20.77
N GLN A 289 24.69 -10.16 -20.80
CA GLN A 289 25.13 -9.44 -19.60
C GLN A 289 24.03 -9.28 -18.53
N TRP A 290 22.76 -9.32 -18.92
CA TRP A 290 21.61 -9.18 -18.02
C TRP A 290 21.01 -10.54 -17.67
N GLU A 291 21.01 -11.49 -18.62
CA GLU A 291 20.48 -12.84 -18.45
C GLU A 291 21.56 -13.87 -18.08
N LEU A 292 22.26 -13.61 -16.97
CA LEU A 292 23.22 -14.56 -16.40
C LEU A 292 22.51 -15.81 -15.88
N ASP A 293 23.16 -16.97 -16.02
CA ASP A 293 22.69 -18.19 -15.35
C ASP A 293 22.85 -18.05 -13.82
N LEU A 294 22.05 -18.79 -13.05
CA LEU A 294 21.97 -18.60 -11.59
C LEU A 294 23.35 -18.72 -10.91
N ASP A 295 24.17 -19.68 -11.34
CA ASP A 295 25.51 -19.96 -10.84
C ASP A 295 26.57 -18.92 -11.26
N GLU A 296 26.25 -18.10 -12.25
CA GLU A 296 27.06 -16.93 -12.65
C GLU A 296 26.67 -15.67 -11.86
N THR A 297 25.52 -15.68 -11.18
CA THR A 297 25.11 -14.60 -10.27
C THR A 297 25.73 -14.77 -8.88
N THR A 298 25.50 -13.79 -8.00
CA THR A 298 25.87 -13.90 -6.59
C THR A 298 24.71 -14.33 -5.68
N TYR A 299 23.53 -14.63 -6.24
CA TYR A 299 22.32 -14.87 -5.45
C TYR A 299 22.49 -16.02 -4.47
N GLU A 300 23.00 -17.17 -4.94
CA GLU A 300 23.11 -18.36 -4.09
C GLU A 300 23.96 -18.12 -2.85
N GLN A 301 25.10 -17.45 -3.01
CA GLN A 301 26.00 -17.14 -1.90
C GLN A 301 25.37 -16.09 -0.96
N GLU A 302 24.81 -15.02 -1.51
CA GLU A 302 24.18 -13.96 -0.72
C GLU A 302 22.99 -14.47 0.10
N ILE A 303 22.15 -15.31 -0.51
CA ILE A 303 20.96 -15.87 0.15
C ILE A 303 21.39 -16.83 1.26
N ARG A 304 22.36 -17.70 0.99
CA ARG A 304 22.93 -18.60 1.99
C ARG A 304 23.50 -17.82 3.19
N ASP A 305 24.27 -16.78 2.92
CA ASP A 305 24.87 -15.96 3.97
C ASP A 305 23.84 -15.14 4.74
N PHE A 306 22.79 -14.67 4.07
CA PHE A 306 21.69 -13.96 4.72
C PHE A 306 20.95 -14.87 5.71
N TRP A 307 20.52 -16.06 5.30
CA TRP A 307 19.80 -16.98 6.20
C TRP A 307 20.65 -17.42 7.37
N LYS A 308 21.97 -17.57 7.17
CA LYS A 308 22.91 -17.94 8.22
C LYS A 308 23.20 -16.80 9.20
N ASN A 309 23.40 -15.58 8.71
CA ASN A 309 24.02 -14.50 9.49
C ASN A 309 23.08 -13.33 9.80
N GLU A 310 22.12 -13.02 8.92
CA GLU A 310 21.27 -11.83 9.02
C GLU A 310 19.85 -12.17 9.48
N ALA A 311 19.22 -13.22 8.94
CA ALA A 311 17.88 -13.64 9.33
C ALA A 311 17.71 -13.85 10.87
N PRO A 312 18.67 -14.45 11.61
CA PRO A 312 18.59 -14.56 13.07
C PRO A 312 18.47 -13.24 13.83
N LYS A 313 18.87 -12.12 13.20
CA LYS A 313 18.83 -10.78 13.79
C LYS A 313 17.50 -10.06 13.53
N GLU A 314 16.62 -10.61 12.70
CA GLU A 314 15.40 -9.95 12.22
C GLU A 314 14.57 -9.34 13.35
N ARG A 315 14.26 -10.14 14.39
CA ARG A 315 13.43 -9.67 15.50
C ARG A 315 14.02 -8.43 16.17
N LYS A 316 15.33 -8.44 16.40
CA LYS A 316 16.04 -7.29 16.99
C LYS A 316 16.02 -6.09 16.07
N LEU A 317 16.25 -6.29 14.76
CA LEU A 317 16.20 -5.23 13.76
C LEU A 317 14.83 -4.54 13.73
N VAL A 318 13.75 -5.32 13.72
CA VAL A 318 12.37 -4.79 13.74
C VAL A 318 12.06 -4.09 15.07
N ASP A 319 12.47 -4.65 16.21
CA ASP A 319 12.31 -4.02 17.52
C ASP A 319 13.01 -2.66 17.61
N ASP A 320 14.21 -2.55 17.05
CA ASP A 320 14.97 -1.30 17.04
C ASP A 320 14.39 -0.27 16.06
N LEU A 321 13.83 -0.70 14.93
CA LEU A 321 13.06 0.15 14.01
C LEU A 321 11.82 0.74 14.69
N ILE A 322 11.04 -0.08 15.40
CA ILE A 322 9.84 0.37 16.13
C ILE A 322 10.22 1.41 17.18
N LYS A 323 11.25 1.15 17.99
CA LYS A 323 11.73 2.12 19.00
C LYS A 323 12.12 3.45 18.37
N LYS A 324 12.83 3.42 17.23
CA LYS A 324 13.28 4.63 16.54
C LYS A 324 12.11 5.44 15.97
N GLU A 325 11.10 4.77 15.40
CA GLU A 325 9.89 5.42 14.93
C GLU A 325 9.07 6.01 16.08
N ASP A 326 8.90 5.29 17.18
CA ASP A 326 8.20 5.77 18.38
C ASP A 326 8.89 7.00 18.97
N GLN A 327 10.23 6.99 19.02
CA GLN A 327 11.00 8.15 19.46
C GLN A 327 10.75 9.35 18.54
N LYS A 328 10.86 9.17 17.22
CA LYS A 328 10.62 10.22 16.23
C LYS A 328 9.19 10.76 16.30
N ALA A 329 8.20 9.90 16.52
CA ALA A 329 6.80 10.29 16.69
C ALA A 329 6.61 11.14 17.97
N ARG A 330 7.23 10.74 19.08
CA ARG A 330 7.22 11.51 20.34
C ARG A 330 7.89 12.88 20.18
N GLU A 331 9.02 12.95 19.49
CA GLU A 331 9.71 14.21 19.19
C GLU A 331 8.86 15.13 18.31
N LYS A 332 8.25 14.59 17.24
CA LYS A 332 7.34 15.34 16.37
C LYS A 332 6.11 15.85 17.12
N ALA A 333 5.54 15.04 18.02
CA ALA A 333 4.41 15.44 18.86
C ALA A 333 4.77 16.58 19.81
N LYS A 334 5.92 16.48 20.50
CA LYS A 334 6.44 17.56 21.36
C LYS A 334 6.68 18.86 20.58
N GLN A 335 7.25 18.75 19.38
CA GLN A 335 7.47 19.91 18.52
C GLN A 335 6.14 20.56 18.11
N LYS A 336 5.16 19.76 17.68
CA LYS A 336 3.82 20.25 17.30
C LYS A 336 3.11 20.93 18.47
N GLU A 337 3.24 20.40 19.68
CA GLU A 337 2.69 21.01 20.89
C GLU A 337 3.39 22.34 21.22
N ALA A 338 4.73 22.39 21.14
CA ALA A 338 5.49 23.62 21.36
C ALA A 338 5.12 24.72 20.34
N ASP A 339 4.96 24.35 19.07
CA ASP A 339 4.56 25.28 18.01
C ASP A 339 3.12 25.77 18.19
N ALA A 340 2.21 24.91 18.64
CA ALA A 340 0.84 25.30 18.98
C ALA A 340 0.80 26.29 20.14
N ARG A 341 1.57 26.04 21.22
CA ARG A 341 1.69 26.95 22.37
C ARG A 341 2.22 28.33 21.96
N LYS A 342 3.29 28.38 21.14
CA LYS A 342 3.83 29.65 20.62
C LYS A 342 2.79 30.42 19.81
N LYS A 343 2.04 29.75 18.93
CA LYS A 343 0.97 30.39 18.15
C LYS A 343 -0.14 30.94 19.04
N GLU A 344 -0.50 30.22 20.11
CA GLU A 344 -1.50 30.68 21.07
C GLU A 344 -1.02 31.91 21.85
N GLU A 345 0.23 31.92 22.31
CA GLU A 345 0.86 33.07 22.99
C GLU A 345 0.93 34.31 22.08
N GLU A 346 1.33 34.13 20.81
CA GLU A 346 1.33 35.20 19.81
C GLU A 346 -0.08 35.75 19.54
N ALA A 347 -1.09 34.88 19.46
CA ALA A 347 -2.48 35.28 19.27
C ALA A 347 -3.01 36.07 20.48
N LYS A 348 -2.71 35.62 21.71
CA LYS A 348 -3.06 36.32 22.95
C LYS A 348 -2.42 37.71 23.00
N LYS A 349 -1.12 37.80 22.69
CA LYS A 349 -0.40 39.08 22.65
C LYS A 349 -1.00 40.06 21.63
N LYS A 350 -1.31 39.59 20.40
CA LYS A 350 -2.00 40.40 19.39
C LYS A 350 -3.37 40.89 19.86
N GLN A 351 -4.12 40.04 20.56
CA GLN A 351 -5.43 40.42 21.10
C GLN A 351 -5.31 41.47 22.22
N GLU A 352 -4.31 41.35 23.10
CA GLU A 352 -4.02 42.36 24.13
C GLU A 352 -3.58 43.69 23.53
N ASP A 353 -2.69 43.67 22.54
CA ASP A 353 -2.22 44.87 21.85
C ASP A 353 -3.38 45.57 21.11
N ALA A 354 -4.27 44.80 20.48
CA ALA A 354 -5.48 45.33 19.86
C ALA A 354 -6.43 45.98 20.88
N LYS A 355 -6.67 45.34 22.03
CA LYS A 355 -7.48 45.92 23.12
C LYS A 355 -6.90 47.22 23.65
N LYS A 356 -5.58 47.27 23.87
CA LYS A 356 -4.88 48.49 24.32
C LYS A 356 -4.99 49.61 23.29
N ALA A 357 -4.85 49.31 22.00
CA ALA A 357 -5.01 50.29 20.93
C ALA A 357 -6.44 50.86 20.89
N ASP A 358 -7.46 50.01 21.07
CA ASP A 358 -8.86 50.42 21.10
C ASP A 358 -9.19 51.30 22.32
N GLU A 359 -8.65 50.97 23.50
CA GLU A 359 -8.76 51.80 24.69
C GLU A 359 -8.10 53.18 24.53
N LEU A 360 -6.90 53.23 23.93
CA LEU A 360 -6.21 54.48 23.63
C LEU A 360 -7.01 55.35 22.65
N LYS A 361 -7.61 54.72 21.63
CA LYS A 361 -8.46 55.42 20.67
C LYS A 361 -9.70 56.02 21.33
N LYS A 362 -10.41 55.25 22.17
CA LYS A 362 -11.56 55.74 22.94
C LYS A 362 -11.19 56.89 23.87
N LYS A 363 -10.04 56.81 24.55
CA LYS A 363 -9.54 57.93 25.40
C LYS A 363 -9.24 59.18 24.58
N ALA A 364 -8.63 59.03 23.41
CA ALA A 364 -8.34 60.15 22.51
C ALA A 364 -9.63 60.80 21.95
N GLU A 365 -10.64 60.00 21.62
CA GLU A 365 -11.95 60.48 21.17
C GLU A 365 -12.71 61.22 22.30
N ALA A 366 -12.70 60.68 23.52
CA ALA A 366 -13.28 61.34 24.69
C ALA A 366 -12.59 62.69 25.00
N SER A 367 -11.26 62.74 24.95
CA SER A 367 -10.50 63.99 25.14
C SER A 367 -10.85 65.04 24.08
N LYS A 368 -11.01 64.64 22.82
CA LYS A 368 -11.42 65.56 21.75
C LYS A 368 -12.84 66.08 21.96
N ALA A 369 -13.76 65.22 22.40
CA ALA A 369 -15.13 65.62 22.71
C ALA A 369 -15.19 66.61 23.88
N ASP A 370 -14.39 66.38 24.94
CA ASP A 370 -14.27 67.31 26.06
C ASP A 370 -13.67 68.66 25.65
N ASP A 371 -12.63 68.65 24.81
CA ASP A 371 -12.03 69.88 24.28
C ASP A 371 -13.00 70.66 23.39
N GLU A 372 -13.79 69.96 22.57
CA GLU A 372 -14.83 70.59 21.73
C GLU A 372 -15.98 71.15 22.58
N ALA A 373 -16.40 70.44 23.63
CA ALA A 373 -17.41 70.92 24.57
C ALA A 373 -16.95 72.19 25.30
N LYS A 374 -15.69 72.23 25.76
CA LYS A 374 -15.09 73.44 26.38
C LYS A 374 -15.03 74.62 25.42
N ARG A 375 -14.66 74.38 24.16
CA ARG A 375 -14.65 75.44 23.12
C ARG A 375 -16.05 76.00 22.88
N LYS A 376 -17.07 75.14 22.77
CA LYS A 376 -18.46 75.57 22.63
C LYS A 376 -18.93 76.37 23.85
N GLU A 377 -18.55 75.96 25.06
CA GLU A 377 -18.88 76.69 26.28
C GLU A 377 -18.20 78.07 26.34
N GLU A 378 -16.94 78.19 25.91
CA GLU A 378 -16.25 79.48 25.76
C GLU A 378 -16.87 80.37 24.67
N GLU A 379 -17.27 79.81 23.54
CA GLU A 379 -17.97 80.54 22.48
C GLU A 379 -19.34 81.03 22.96
N THR A 380 -20.06 80.23 23.75
CA THR A 380 -21.35 80.62 24.34
C THR A 380 -21.17 81.75 25.35
N LYS A 381 -20.16 81.67 26.23
CA LYS A 381 -19.81 82.75 27.17
C LYS A 381 -19.43 84.04 26.44
N LYS A 382 -18.64 83.96 25.36
CA LYS A 382 -18.30 85.13 24.53
C LYS A 382 -19.51 85.72 23.81
N ALA A 383 -20.46 84.90 23.37
CA ALA A 383 -21.70 85.34 22.74
C ALA A 383 -22.65 86.02 23.75
N ASP A 384 -22.71 85.53 24.98
CA ASP A 384 -23.50 86.15 26.07
C ASP A 384 -22.86 87.46 26.57
N GLU A 385 -21.53 87.54 26.64
CA GLU A 385 -20.80 88.80 26.90
C GLU A 385 -20.97 89.83 25.78
N ALA A 386 -21.07 89.39 24.52
CA ALA A 386 -21.35 90.27 23.38
C ALA A 386 -22.79 90.82 23.42
N LYS A 387 -23.76 90.04 23.92
CA LYS A 387 -25.16 90.49 24.12
C LYS A 387 -25.34 91.44 25.30
N GLN A 388 -24.45 91.42 26.30
CA GLN A 388 -24.45 92.41 27.40
C GLN A 388 -23.80 93.75 27.02
N LYS A 389 -23.14 93.86 25.86
CA LYS A 389 -22.51 95.09 25.36
C LYS A 389 -23.35 95.91 24.37
N ASP A 390 -24.60 95.53 24.13
CA ASP A 390 -25.53 96.36 23.35
C ASP A 390 -26.83 96.65 24.12
N PRO A 391 -26.83 97.69 24.98
CA PRO A 391 -28.05 98.39 25.33
C PRO A 391 -28.21 99.58 24.37
N SER A 392 -28.94 99.36 23.28
CA SER A 392 -29.67 100.34 22.45
C SER A 392 -28.98 101.67 22.14
N THR A 393 -28.83 102.01 20.85
CA THR A 393 -29.55 103.09 20.13
C THR A 393 -28.91 103.31 18.76
#